data_AF-A0A0E0PW65-F1
#
_entry.id   AF-A0A0E0PW65-F1
#
_cell.length_a   1.000
_cell.length_b   1.000
_cell.length_c   1.000
_cell.angle_alpha   90.00
_cell.angle_beta   90.00
_cell.angle_gamma   90.00
#
_symmetry.space_group_name_H-M   'P 1'
#
loop_
_entity.id
_entity.type
_entity.pdbx_description
1 polymer ?
#
loop_
_entity_poly.entity_id
_entity_poly.type
_entity_poly.pdbx_seq_one_letter_code
_entity_poly.pdbx_strand_id
1 'polypeptide(L)'
;MASSTKIPFLLLAVLLLLSVAFPAEVMAGGHGRGGSSGGGGGVAGGGNLRPWECSPKCAGRCSNTQYKKACLTFCNKCCAKCLCVPPGTYGNKGACPCYNNWKTKEGGPKCP
;
A
#
# COMPACT_ATOMS: atom_id res chain seq x y z
N MET A 1 -42.08 16.61 44.14
CA MET A 1 -41.73 15.66 43.06
C MET A 1 -41.88 16.36 41.71
N ALA A 2 -40.81 16.76 41.03
CA ALA A 2 -40.89 17.33 39.68
C ALA A 2 -39.53 17.35 38.97
N SER A 3 -38.89 16.19 38.73
CA SER A 3 -37.72 16.14 37.84
C SER A 3 -37.36 14.74 37.32
N SER A 4 -38.33 13.88 37.03
CA SER A 4 -38.05 12.50 36.54
C SER A 4 -38.45 12.22 35.10
N THR A 5 -39.17 13.11 34.41
CA THR A 5 -39.68 12.85 33.05
C THR A 5 -38.80 13.40 31.92
N LYS A 6 -37.86 14.31 32.21
CA LYS A 6 -36.92 14.85 31.20
C LYS A 6 -35.66 13.99 31.03
N ILE A 7 -35.25 13.29 32.09
CA ILE A 7 -34.10 12.36 32.09
C ILE A 7 -34.32 11.16 31.15
N PRO A 8 -35.48 10.46 31.13
CA PRO A 8 -35.69 9.38 30.17
C PRO A 8 -35.76 9.89 28.74
N PHE A 9 -36.28 11.10 28.50
CA PHE A 9 -36.36 11.70 27.17
C PHE A 9 -34.98 12.09 26.64
N LEU A 10 -34.10 12.64 27.50
CA LEU A 10 -32.70 12.91 27.17
C LEU A 10 -31.90 11.62 26.94
N LEU A 11 -32.11 10.58 27.75
CA LEU A 11 -31.46 9.28 27.56
C LEU A 11 -31.90 8.60 26.27
N LEU A 12 -33.20 8.62 25.94
CA LEU A 12 -33.73 8.09 24.67
C LEU A 12 -33.16 8.85 23.46
N ALA A 13 -33.07 10.18 23.54
CA ALA A 13 -32.50 10.99 22.46
C ALA A 13 -31.00 10.70 22.25
N VAL A 14 -30.22 10.54 23.33
CA VAL A 14 -28.79 10.20 23.24
C VAL A 14 -28.59 8.76 22.70
N LEU A 15 -29.45 7.81 23.08
CA LEU A 15 -29.38 6.43 22.57
C LEU A 15 -29.71 6.37 21.06
N LEU A 16 -30.68 7.17 20.60
CA LEU A 16 -31.03 7.31 19.18
C LEU A 16 -29.91 7.99 18.38
N LEU A 17 -29.17 8.93 18.96
CA LEU A 17 -28.04 9.57 18.28
C LEU A 17 -26.83 8.64 18.13
N LEU A 18 -26.58 7.76 19.10
CA LEU A 18 -25.47 6.80 19.05
C LEU A 18 -25.66 5.72 17.97
N SER A 19 -26.90 5.34 17.63
CA SER A 19 -27.16 4.33 16.59
C SER A 19 -26.95 4.86 15.16
N VAL A 20 -27.02 6.18 14.94
CA VAL A 20 -26.76 6.80 13.62
C VAL A 20 -25.26 6.95 13.34
N ALA A 21 -24.41 6.90 14.38
CA ALA A 21 -22.96 7.10 14.25
C ALA A 21 -22.16 5.86 13.82
N PHE A 22 -22.79 4.68 13.75
CA PHE A 22 -22.16 3.45 13.27
C PHE A 22 -22.85 2.93 12.01
N PRO A 23 -22.60 3.51 10.82
CA PRO A 23 -22.80 2.73 9.61
C PRO A 23 -21.85 1.53 9.70
N ALA A 24 -22.43 0.33 9.88
CA ALA A 24 -21.72 -0.90 9.59
C ALA A 24 -21.53 -0.94 8.07
N GLU A 25 -20.46 -0.29 7.60
CA GLU A 25 -19.99 -0.37 6.23
C GLU A 25 -19.38 -1.76 6.03
N VAL A 26 -20.24 -2.77 5.88
CA VAL A 26 -19.83 -4.06 5.35
C VAL A 26 -19.56 -3.84 3.86
N MET A 27 -18.36 -3.36 3.55
CA MET A 27 -17.88 -3.26 2.17
C MET A 27 -17.64 -4.67 1.65
N ALA A 28 -18.63 -5.19 0.92
CA ALA A 28 -18.46 -6.34 0.04
C ALA A 28 -17.44 -5.96 -1.05
N GLY A 29 -16.18 -6.35 -0.83
CA GLY A 29 -15.11 -6.21 -1.81
C GLY A 29 -15.34 -7.15 -3.00
N GLY A 30 -16.03 -6.65 -4.02
CA GLY A 30 -16.12 -7.30 -5.33
C GLY A 30 -14.73 -7.43 -5.97
N HIS A 31 -14.27 -8.66 -6.18
CA HIS A 31 -13.08 -8.95 -6.98
C HIS A 31 -13.44 -8.87 -8.47
N GLY A 32 -13.48 -7.65 -8.99
CA GLY A 32 -13.32 -7.43 -10.42
C GLY A 32 -11.84 -7.60 -10.79
N ARG A 33 -11.50 -8.68 -11.49
CA ARG A 33 -10.26 -8.74 -12.27
C ARG A 33 -10.55 -9.36 -13.63
N GLY A 34 -10.82 -8.47 -14.58
CA GLY A 34 -10.70 -8.75 -16.00
C GLY A 34 -9.31 -9.32 -16.29
N GLY A 35 -9.30 -10.44 -17.01
CA GLY A 35 -8.10 -10.99 -17.60
C GLY A 35 -7.58 -10.05 -18.67
N SER A 36 -6.32 -9.65 -18.55
CA SER A 36 -5.51 -9.21 -19.68
C SER A 36 -4.26 -10.07 -19.67
N SER A 37 -4.41 -11.26 -20.24
CA SER A 37 -3.31 -12.09 -20.69
C SER A 37 -2.72 -11.45 -21.94
N GLY A 38 -1.86 -10.44 -21.74
CA GLY A 38 -0.97 -9.92 -22.77
C GLY A 38 0.41 -10.54 -22.60
N GLY A 39 0.62 -11.68 -23.26
CA GLY A 39 1.92 -12.35 -23.32
C GLY A 39 2.85 -11.71 -24.34
N GLY A 40 4.16 -11.80 -24.08
CA GLY A 40 5.20 -11.81 -25.11
C GLY A 40 5.95 -10.50 -25.30
N GLY A 41 7.04 -10.33 -24.54
CA GLY A 41 7.96 -9.21 -24.74
C GLY A 41 9.11 -9.25 -23.75
N GLY A 42 9.86 -10.36 -23.71
CA GLY A 42 11.07 -10.49 -22.92
C GLY A 42 12.16 -9.57 -23.45
N VAL A 43 12.28 -8.38 -22.86
CA VAL A 43 13.45 -7.52 -23.01
C VAL A 43 14.35 -7.79 -21.81
N ALA A 44 15.51 -8.39 -22.09
CA ALA A 44 16.59 -8.57 -21.14
C ALA A 44 17.10 -7.18 -20.70
N GLY A 45 16.47 -6.63 -19.66
CA GLY A 45 16.73 -5.26 -19.22
C GLY A 45 15.84 -4.76 -18.09
N GLY A 46 15.31 -5.66 -17.25
CA GLY A 46 14.84 -5.39 -15.88
C GLY A 46 14.07 -4.09 -15.64
N GLY A 47 13.08 -3.76 -16.48
CA GLY A 47 12.21 -2.61 -16.30
C GLY A 47 10.98 -2.66 -17.21
N ASN A 48 9.90 -3.31 -16.75
CA ASN A 48 8.63 -3.44 -17.48
C ASN A 48 7.46 -2.70 -16.79
N LEU A 49 7.68 -2.09 -15.62
CA LEU A 49 6.60 -1.47 -14.87
C LEU A 49 6.32 -0.06 -15.37
N ARG A 50 5.06 0.34 -15.28
CA ARG A 50 4.64 1.73 -15.40
C ARG A 50 4.74 2.44 -14.04
N PRO A 51 4.93 3.77 -14.00
CA PRO A 51 5.08 4.50 -12.74
C PRO A 51 3.94 4.28 -11.72
N TRP A 52 2.71 4.08 -12.18
CA TRP A 52 1.56 3.82 -11.31
C TRP A 52 1.54 2.39 -10.74
N GLU A 53 2.28 1.45 -11.33
CA GLU A 53 2.39 0.06 -10.87
C GLU A 53 3.44 -0.09 -9.74
N CYS A 54 4.21 0.95 -9.47
CA CYS A 54 5.22 0.96 -8.40
C CYS A 54 4.60 0.81 -7.01
N SER A 55 3.51 1.54 -6.72
CA SER A 55 2.87 1.55 -5.40
C SER A 55 2.52 0.15 -4.87
N PRO A 56 1.74 -0.69 -5.60
CA PRO A 56 1.41 -2.03 -5.11
C PRO A 56 2.62 -2.96 -5.01
N LYS A 57 3.62 -2.80 -5.87
CA LYS A 57 4.83 -3.64 -5.87
C LYS A 57 5.74 -3.29 -4.69
N CYS A 58 5.90 -2.00 -4.40
CA CYS A 58 6.61 -1.52 -3.22
C CYS A 58 5.88 -1.85 -1.92
N ALA A 59 4.54 -1.88 -1.91
CA ALA A 59 3.78 -2.38 -0.76
C ALA A 59 4.13 -3.84 -0.44
N GLY A 60 4.25 -4.69 -1.47
CA GLY A 60 4.72 -6.07 -1.32
C GLY A 60 6.15 -6.15 -0.81
N ARG A 61 7.08 -5.38 -1.41
CA ARG A 61 8.50 -5.36 -1.02
C ARG A 61 8.72 -4.90 0.42
N CYS A 62 7.95 -3.92 0.86
CA CYS A 62 8.02 -3.32 2.20
C CYS A 62 7.04 -3.93 3.21
N SER A 63 6.46 -5.10 2.92
CA SER A 63 5.46 -5.72 3.81
C SER A 63 6.05 -6.26 5.11
N ASN A 64 7.29 -6.75 5.09
CA ASN A 64 7.97 -7.38 6.24
C ASN A 64 9.11 -6.51 6.80
N THR A 65 8.88 -5.20 6.95
CA THR A 65 9.83 -4.29 7.59
C THR A 65 9.15 -3.44 8.64
N GLN A 66 9.85 -3.22 9.74
CA GLN A 66 9.46 -2.28 10.79
C GLN A 66 9.54 -0.81 10.32
N TYR A 67 10.38 -0.50 9.31
CA TYR A 67 10.57 0.85 8.77
C TYR A 67 9.72 1.12 7.53
N LYS A 68 8.42 0.76 7.60
CA LYS A 68 7.53 0.70 6.43
C LYS A 68 7.45 2.02 5.65
N LYS A 69 7.32 3.16 6.33
CA LYS A 69 7.24 4.49 5.69
C LYS A 69 8.50 4.80 4.89
N ALA A 70 9.68 4.64 5.49
CA ALA A 70 10.96 4.88 4.83
C ALA A 70 11.16 3.92 3.65
N CYS A 71 10.87 2.63 3.84
CA CYS A 71 10.97 1.63 2.78
C CYS A 71 10.11 2.00 1.57
N LEU A 72 8.84 2.37 1.79
CA LEU A 72 7.94 2.77 0.71
C LEU A 72 8.45 4.00 -0.04
N THR A 73 8.96 5.01 0.67
CA THR A 73 9.53 6.22 0.06
C THR A 73 10.72 5.89 -0.85
N PHE A 74 11.67 5.10 -0.37
CA PHE A 74 12.84 4.75 -1.17
C PHE A 74 12.50 3.76 -2.30
N CYS A 75 11.67 2.76 -2.03
CA CYS A 75 11.22 1.82 -3.06
C CYS A 75 10.51 2.54 -4.20
N ASN A 76 9.55 3.43 -3.92
CA ASN A 76 8.83 4.16 -4.96
C ASN A 76 9.76 5.09 -5.75
N LYS A 77 10.74 5.72 -5.09
CA LYS A 77 11.75 6.54 -5.78
C LYS A 77 12.62 5.71 -6.72
N CYS A 78 13.06 4.53 -6.28
CA CYS A 78 13.84 3.61 -7.09
C CYS A 78 13.01 3.03 -8.24
N CYS A 79 11.75 2.67 -7.98
CA CYS A 79 10.85 2.14 -8.99
C CYS A 79 10.49 3.20 -10.04
N ALA A 80 10.23 4.45 -9.66
CA ALA A 80 9.95 5.51 -10.63
C ALA A 80 11.14 5.78 -11.57
N LYS A 81 12.39 5.55 -11.10
CA LYS A 81 13.58 5.69 -11.93
C LYS A 81 13.85 4.45 -12.79
N CYS A 82 13.76 3.27 -12.19
CA CYS A 82 14.23 2.02 -12.77
C CYS A 82 13.10 1.16 -13.37
N LEU A 83 11.84 1.53 -13.13
CA LEU A 83 10.64 0.84 -13.60
C LEU A 83 10.64 -0.67 -13.28
N CYS A 84 11.25 -1.03 -12.14
CA CYS A 84 11.44 -2.40 -11.67
C CYS A 84 11.47 -2.47 -10.15
N VAL A 85 10.85 -3.51 -9.59
CA VAL A 85 10.90 -3.85 -8.16
C VAL A 85 11.25 -5.34 -8.03
N PRO A 86 12.32 -5.69 -7.31
CA PRO A 86 12.70 -7.09 -7.10
C PRO A 86 11.63 -7.91 -6.37
N PRO A 87 11.50 -9.23 -6.67
CA PRO A 87 10.52 -10.10 -6.01
C PRO A 87 10.88 -10.44 -4.56
N GLY A 88 9.86 -10.64 -3.72
CA GLY A 88 9.96 -10.97 -2.28
C GLY A 88 9.88 -9.75 -1.35
N THR A 89 10.40 -9.87 -0.13
CA THR A 89 10.56 -8.76 0.84
C THR A 89 12.02 -8.37 1.11
N TYR A 90 12.98 -9.22 0.75
CA TYR A 90 14.42 -8.99 0.92
C TYR A 90 15.23 -9.65 -0.22
N GLY A 91 16.50 -9.26 -0.42
CA GLY A 91 17.40 -9.90 -1.39
C GLY A 91 17.09 -9.62 -2.87
N ASN A 92 17.37 -10.58 -3.77
CA ASN A 92 16.96 -10.62 -5.19
C ASN A 92 17.21 -9.36 -6.05
N LYS A 93 18.08 -8.45 -5.61
CA LYS A 93 18.27 -7.15 -6.28
C LYS A 93 18.85 -7.33 -7.69
N GLY A 94 19.56 -8.43 -7.95
CA GLY A 94 20.07 -8.79 -9.28
C GLY A 94 18.99 -8.95 -10.35
N ALA A 95 17.72 -9.20 -9.97
CA ALA A 95 16.60 -9.23 -10.91
C ALA A 95 16.31 -7.85 -11.55
N CYS A 96 16.69 -6.77 -10.87
CA CYS A 96 16.54 -5.39 -11.36
C CYS A 96 17.89 -4.66 -11.23
N PRO A 97 18.78 -4.72 -12.24
CA PRO A 97 20.13 -4.15 -12.14
C PRO A 97 20.15 -2.66 -11.78
N CYS A 98 19.27 -1.84 -12.38
CA CYS A 98 19.15 -0.42 -12.04
C CYS A 98 18.81 -0.19 -10.56
N TYR A 99 17.87 -0.98 -10.02
CA TYR A 99 17.45 -0.90 -8.62
C TYR A 99 18.59 -1.31 -7.67
N ASN A 100 19.38 -2.33 -8.04
CA ASN A 100 20.52 -2.80 -7.25
C ASN A 100 21.70 -1.81 -7.24
N ASN A 101 21.96 -1.19 -8.39
CA ASN A 101 23.12 -0.33 -8.63
C ASN A 101 22.90 1.10 -8.12
N TRP A 102 21.69 1.45 -7.68
CA TRP A 102 21.43 2.73 -7.04
C TRP A 102 22.04 2.80 -5.64
N LYS A 103 23.10 3.61 -5.50
CA LYS A 103 23.84 3.80 -4.24
C LYS A 103 23.65 5.20 -3.65
N THR A 104 23.89 5.33 -2.35
CA THR A 104 24.03 6.62 -1.66
C THR A 104 25.41 7.22 -2.00
N LYS A 105 25.66 8.47 -1.59
CA LYS A 105 26.99 9.10 -1.77
C LYS A 105 28.10 8.37 -1.02
N GLU A 106 27.74 7.68 0.06
CA GLU A 106 28.64 6.86 0.90
C GLU A 106 28.85 5.44 0.32
N GLY A 107 28.27 5.12 -0.84
CA GLY A 107 28.40 3.83 -1.51
C GLY A 107 27.44 2.74 -1.04
N GLY A 108 26.66 2.98 0.02
CA GLY A 108 25.65 2.06 0.54
C GLY A 108 24.45 1.86 -0.40
N PRO A 109 23.68 0.76 -0.25
CA PRO A 109 22.47 0.53 -1.05
C PRO A 109 21.41 1.59 -0.75
N LYS A 110 20.92 2.27 -1.79
CA LYS A 110 19.88 3.30 -1.64
C LYS A 110 18.46 2.73 -1.67
N CYS A 111 18.27 1.65 -2.41
CA CYS A 111 16.98 1.01 -2.60
C CYS A 111 16.82 -0.17 -1.64
N PRO A 112 15.64 -0.34 -1.00
CA PRO A 112 15.40 -1.40 -0.02
C PRO A 112 15.49 -2.79 -0.61
#